data_AF-A0A848WIZ5-F1
#
_entry.id   AF-A0A848WIZ5-F1
#
_cell.length_a   1.000
_cell.length_b   1.000
_cell.length_c   1.000
_cell.angle_alpha   90.00
_cell.angle_beta   90.00
_cell.angle_gamma   90.00
#
_symmetry.space_group_name_H-M   'P 1'
#
loop_
_entity.id
_entity.type
_entity.pdbx_description
1 polymer ?
#
loop_
_entity_poly.entity_id
_entity_poly.type
_entity_poly.pdbx_seq_one_letter_code
_entity_poly.pdbx_strand_id
1 'polypeptide(L)'
;MRDPLRLLGELGAWRFFGVQILFLGTLTQFVMAPLLWSFWLVPFGFYHPVIEIAPQGVILTMAALFLLAEIATMAMTAFSVATPKRRWLIKWVPVMHLYFPLAAVASWKGFAELFTRPFYWDKTAHGHAPTRRRAGQIWQRLLRPGASEPQTPG
;
A
#
# COMPACT_ATOMS: atom_id res chain seq x y z
N MET A 1 -12.13 2.54 -10.59
CA MET A 1 -12.96 1.79 -11.57
C MET A 1 -13.47 2.78 -12.59
N ARG A 2 -13.21 2.58 -13.89
CA ARG A 2 -13.71 3.48 -14.94
C ARG A 2 -15.08 3.05 -15.48
N ASP A 3 -15.38 1.76 -15.45
CA ASP A 3 -16.67 1.20 -15.84
C ASP A 3 -17.09 0.09 -14.84
N PRO A 4 -17.87 0.44 -13.80
CA PRO A 4 -18.29 -0.51 -12.78
C PRO A 4 -19.31 -1.53 -13.29
N LEU A 5 -20.10 -1.19 -14.31
CA LEU A 5 -21.14 -2.06 -14.87
C LEU A 5 -20.51 -3.20 -15.66
N ARG A 6 -19.45 -2.91 -16.42
CA ARG A 6 -18.67 -3.95 -17.10
C ARG A 6 -18.01 -4.90 -16.11
N LEU A 7 -17.41 -4.37 -15.04
CA LEU A 7 -16.81 -5.21 -14.00
C LEU A 7 -17.86 -6.10 -13.31
N LEU A 8 -19.06 -5.58 -13.05
CA LEU A 8 -20.17 -6.35 -12.49
C LEU A 8 -20.57 -7.51 -13.42
N GLY A 9 -20.62 -7.26 -14.73
CA GLY A 9 -20.89 -8.29 -15.73
C GLY A 9 -19.80 -9.37 -15.82
N GLU A 10 -18.53 -8.98 -15.70
CA GLU A 10 -17.38 -9.91 -15.81
C GLU A 10 -17.15 -10.74 -14.52
N LEU A 11 -17.40 -10.18 -13.33
CA LEU A 11 -17.18 -10.85 -12.05
C LEU A 11 -18.43 -11.51 -11.45
N GLY A 12 -19.61 -11.02 -11.81
CA GLY A 12 -20.86 -11.30 -11.10
C GLY A 12 -20.98 -10.50 -9.79
N ALA A 13 -22.23 -10.33 -9.31
CA ALA A 13 -22.55 -9.49 -8.16
C ALA A 13 -21.75 -9.85 -6.89
N TRP A 14 -21.61 -11.14 -6.57
CA TRP A 14 -20.94 -11.58 -5.35
C TRP A 14 -19.45 -11.19 -5.30
N ARG A 15 -18.71 -11.44 -6.38
CA ARG A 15 -17.28 -11.10 -6.45
C ARG A 15 -17.07 -9.59 -6.54
N PHE A 16 -17.96 -8.88 -7.22
CA PHE A 16 -17.94 -7.42 -7.25
C PHE A 16 -18.07 -6.83 -5.84
N PHE A 17 -19.07 -7.26 -5.05
CA PHE A 17 -19.21 -6.82 -3.67
C PHE A 17 -18.01 -7.19 -2.81
N GLY A 18 -17.44 -8.38 -2.98
CA GLY A 18 -16.20 -8.77 -2.31
C GLY A 18 -15.05 -7.80 -2.56
N VAL A 19 -14.86 -7.36 -3.81
CA VAL A 19 -13.83 -6.35 -4.16
C VAL A 19 -14.14 -5.00 -3.52
N GLN A 20 -15.40 -4.55 -3.54
CA GLN A 20 -15.79 -3.28 -2.92
C GLN A 20 -15.56 -3.30 -1.40
N ILE A 21 -15.96 -4.37 -0.72
CA ILE A 21 -15.78 -4.54 0.73
C ILE A 21 -14.30 -4.58 1.07
N LEU A 22 -13.47 -5.29 0.30
CA LEU A 22 -12.03 -5.32 0.50
C LEU A 22 -11.40 -3.93 0.33
N PHE A 23 -11.77 -3.21 -0.73
CA PHE A 23 -11.23 -1.89 -1.02
C PHE A 23 -11.66 -0.84 0.02
N LEU A 24 -12.96 -0.77 0.32
CA LEU A 24 -13.48 0.14 1.34
C LEU A 24 -12.98 -0.23 2.74
N GLY A 25 -12.92 -1.51 3.06
CA GLY A 25 -12.42 -2.01 4.33
C GLY A 25 -10.96 -1.62 4.55
N THR A 26 -10.10 -1.83 3.54
CA THR A 26 -8.68 -1.45 3.62
C THR A 26 -8.48 0.06 3.74
N LEU A 27 -9.19 0.87 2.94
CA LEU A 27 -9.12 2.33 3.05
C LEU A 27 -9.62 2.82 4.42
N THR A 28 -10.77 2.33 4.87
CA THR A 28 -11.36 2.70 6.16
C THR A 28 -10.42 2.32 7.30
N GLN A 29 -9.81 1.14 7.24
CA GLN A 29 -8.83 0.69 8.22
C GLN A 29 -7.65 1.67 8.33
N PHE A 30 -7.04 2.07 7.22
CA PHE A 30 -5.89 2.98 7.25
C PHE A 30 -6.26 4.40 7.70
N VAL A 31 -7.45 4.87 7.35
CA VAL A 31 -7.97 6.16 7.83
C VAL A 31 -8.29 6.09 9.34
N MET A 32 -8.87 4.99 9.82
CA MET A 32 -9.21 4.82 11.24
C MET A 32 -8.02 4.41 12.11
N ALA A 33 -6.89 3.98 11.54
CA ALA A 33 -5.74 3.49 12.30
C ALA A 33 -5.24 4.46 13.40
N PRO A 34 -5.09 5.79 13.17
CA PRO A 34 -4.67 6.72 14.22
C PRO A 34 -5.66 6.78 15.39
N LEU A 35 -6.96 6.70 15.10
CA LEU A 35 -8.01 6.65 16.11
C LEU A 35 -7.91 5.33 16.90
N LEU A 36 -7.77 4.19 16.23
CA LEU A 36 -7.66 2.88 16.90
C LEU A 36 -6.40 2.78 17.78
N TRP A 37 -5.28 3.37 17.36
CA TRP A 37 -4.07 3.42 18.18
C TRP A 37 -4.22 4.24 19.45
N SER A 38 -5.07 5.28 19.46
CA SER A 38 -5.31 6.07 20.68
C SER A 38 -5.87 5.22 21.83
N PHE A 39 -6.58 4.13 21.54
CA PHE A 39 -7.09 3.22 22.57
C PHE A 39 -6.00 2.38 23.24
N TRP A 40 -4.85 2.17 22.58
CA TRP A 40 -3.71 1.50 23.22
C TRP A 40 -3.13 2.31 24.38
N LEU A 41 -3.44 3.60 24.50
CA LEU A 41 -3.04 4.43 25.64
C LEU A 41 -3.67 3.96 26.97
N VAL A 42 -4.87 3.37 26.91
CA VAL A 42 -5.64 2.91 28.09
C VAL A 42 -4.87 1.89 28.94
N PRO A 43 -4.38 0.76 28.40
CA PRO A 43 -3.62 -0.22 29.20
C PRO A 43 -2.30 0.32 29.75
N PHE A 44 -1.73 1.39 29.17
CA PHE A 44 -0.54 2.06 29.71
C PHE A 44 -0.86 3.09 30.80
N GLY A 45 -2.13 3.24 31.19
CA GLY A 45 -2.57 4.14 32.26
C GLY A 45 -2.71 5.60 31.84
N PHE A 46 -2.66 5.90 30.54
CA PHE A 46 -2.92 7.24 30.04
C PHE A 46 -4.42 7.52 29.97
N TYR A 47 -4.78 8.79 30.14
CA TYR A 47 -6.16 9.26 30.04
C TYR A 47 -6.70 9.05 28.62
N HIS A 48 -7.89 8.47 28.52
CA HIS A 48 -8.65 8.37 27.28
C HIS A 48 -10.16 8.56 27.58
N PRO A 49 -10.89 9.40 26.83
CA PRO A 49 -12.31 9.70 27.10
C PRO A 49 -13.21 8.46 27.16
N VAL A 50 -12.84 7.37 26.47
CA VAL A 50 -13.59 6.10 26.50
C VAL A 50 -13.76 5.53 27.91
N ILE A 51 -12.82 5.81 28.83
CA ILE A 51 -12.85 5.27 30.20
C ILE A 51 -14.01 5.88 31.00
N GLU A 52 -14.40 7.12 30.68
CA GLU A 52 -15.52 7.81 31.35
C GLU A 52 -16.87 7.44 30.73
N ILE A 53 -16.89 7.12 29.44
CA ILE A 53 -18.13 6.94 28.66
C ILE A 53 -18.57 5.48 28.63
N ALA A 54 -17.63 4.53 28.64
CA ALA A 54 -17.91 3.12 28.43
C ALA A 54 -17.79 2.30 29.73
N PRO A 55 -18.71 1.34 29.99
CA PRO A 55 -18.56 0.38 31.09
C PRO A 55 -17.29 -0.46 30.93
N GLN A 56 -16.70 -0.90 32.06
CA GLN A 56 -15.47 -1.69 32.07
C GLN A 56 -15.55 -2.95 31.20
N GLY A 57 -16.70 -3.64 31.17
CA GLY A 57 -16.92 -4.82 30.32
C GLY A 57 -16.78 -4.53 28.82
N VAL A 58 -17.24 -3.37 28.36
CA VAL A 58 -17.09 -2.92 26.97
C VAL A 58 -15.62 -2.64 26.65
N ILE A 59 -14.92 -1.95 27.55
CA ILE A 59 -13.48 -1.66 27.39
C ILE A 59 -12.66 -2.95 27.27
N LEU A 60 -12.94 -3.94 28.14
CA LEU A 60 -12.28 -5.25 28.08
C LEU A 60 -12.59 -5.99 26.78
N THR A 61 -13.84 -5.96 26.32
CA THR A 61 -14.24 -6.59 25.06
C THR A 61 -13.56 -5.94 23.86
N MET A 62 -13.48 -4.60 23.84
CA MET A 62 -12.74 -3.86 22.81
C MET A 62 -11.24 -4.21 22.83
N ALA A 63 -10.61 -4.25 24.01
CA ALA A 63 -9.21 -4.62 24.14
C ALA A 63 -8.94 -6.04 23.61
N ALA A 64 -9.82 -7.00 23.94
CA ALA A 64 -9.73 -8.36 23.41
C ALA A 64 -9.87 -8.40 21.88
N LEU A 65 -10.83 -7.66 21.31
CA LEU A 65 -11.03 -7.57 19.86
C LEU A 65 -9.82 -6.95 19.16
N PHE A 66 -9.21 -5.90 19.72
CA PHE A 66 -8.01 -5.29 19.15
C PHE A 66 -6.80 -6.22 19.19
N LEU A 67 -6.60 -6.94 20.31
CA LEU A 67 -5.56 -7.95 20.41
C LEU A 67 -5.76 -9.07 19.39
N LEU A 68 -6.99 -9.58 19.23
CA LEU A 68 -7.31 -10.60 18.23
C LEU A 68 -7.07 -10.11 16.80
N ALA A 69 -7.46 -8.85 16.50
CA ALA A 69 -7.23 -8.25 15.19
C ALA A 69 -5.74 -8.07 14.88
N GLU A 70 -4.93 -7.69 15.88
CA GLU A 70 -3.48 -7.57 15.73
C GLU A 70 -2.83 -8.93 15.47
N ILE A 71 -3.21 -9.95 16.25
CA ILE A 71 -2.74 -11.33 16.05
C ILE A 71 -3.13 -11.83 14.65
N ALA A 72 -4.36 -11.58 14.21
CA ALA A 72 -4.80 -11.96 12.86
C ALA A 72 -3.99 -11.24 11.78
N THR A 73 -3.68 -9.95 11.97
CA THR A 73 -2.85 -9.16 11.04
C THR A 73 -1.43 -9.71 10.95
N MET A 74 -0.79 -10.00 12.08
CA MET A 74 0.53 -10.64 12.12
C MET A 74 0.51 -12.04 11.49
N ALA A 75 -0.51 -12.85 11.76
CA ALA A 75 -0.64 -14.19 11.19
C ALA A 75 -0.79 -14.14 9.67
N MET A 76 -1.63 -13.24 9.15
CA MET A 76 -1.86 -13.08 7.71
C MET A 76 -0.60 -12.55 6.99
N THR A 77 0.12 -11.59 7.58
CA THR A 77 1.38 -11.10 7.02
C THR A 77 2.46 -12.17 7.01
N ALA A 78 2.58 -12.98 8.07
CA ALA A 78 3.50 -14.12 8.11
C ALA A 78 3.10 -15.21 7.10
N PHE A 79 1.81 -15.52 6.97
CA PHE A 79 1.29 -16.49 6.01
C PHE A 79 1.58 -16.07 4.57
N SER A 80 1.44 -14.78 4.26
CA SER A 80 1.75 -14.22 2.93
C SER A 80 3.18 -14.48 2.46
N VAL A 81 4.14 -14.57 3.40
CA VAL A 81 5.56 -14.83 3.10
C VAL A 81 6.00 -16.27 3.39
N ALA A 82 5.10 -17.15 3.83
CA ALA A 82 5.39 -18.53 4.27
C ALA A 82 5.74 -19.52 3.12
N THR A 83 5.89 -19.04 1.89
CA THR A 83 6.32 -19.84 0.73
C THR A 83 7.77 -20.31 0.89
N PRO A 84 8.14 -21.56 0.50
CA PRO A 84 9.49 -22.12 0.71
C PRO A 84 10.66 -21.21 0.30
N LYS A 85 10.52 -20.45 -0.79
CA LYS A 85 11.55 -19.53 -1.29
C LYS A 85 11.68 -18.21 -0.50
N ARG A 86 10.69 -17.87 0.33
CA ARG A 86 10.54 -16.54 0.97
C ARG A 86 10.39 -16.60 2.50
N ARG A 87 10.44 -17.80 3.12
CA ARG A 87 10.27 -17.97 4.58
C ARG A 87 11.22 -17.13 5.44
N TRP A 88 12.40 -16.79 4.93
CA TRP A 88 13.35 -15.92 5.64
C TRP A 88 12.79 -14.50 5.87
N LEU A 89 11.81 -14.05 5.06
CA LEU A 89 11.13 -12.78 5.25
C LEU A 89 10.21 -12.74 6.48
N ILE A 90 9.85 -13.90 7.05
CA ILE A 90 9.02 -13.95 8.28
C ILE A 90 9.67 -13.16 9.42
N LYS A 91 11.01 -13.19 9.51
CA LYS A 91 11.78 -12.44 10.52
C LYS A 91 11.60 -10.91 10.39
N TRP A 92 11.22 -10.44 9.21
CA TRP A 92 11.02 -9.02 8.91
C TRP A 92 9.54 -8.60 9.05
N VAL A 93 8.62 -9.52 9.32
CA VAL A 93 7.21 -9.21 9.57
C VAL A 93 7.03 -8.19 10.71
N PRO A 94 7.78 -8.24 11.83
CA PRO A 94 7.67 -7.22 12.87
C PRO A 94 7.95 -5.80 12.35
N VAL A 95 8.84 -5.64 11.37
CA VAL A 95 9.15 -4.32 10.77
C VAL A 95 7.95 -3.72 10.03
N MET A 96 6.94 -4.53 9.67
CA MET A 96 5.70 -4.02 9.09
C MET A 96 4.94 -3.07 10.04
N HIS A 97 5.17 -3.16 11.36
CA HIS A 97 4.62 -2.21 12.34
C HIS A 97 5.17 -0.80 12.15
N LEU A 98 6.35 -0.65 11.53
CA LEU A 98 6.89 0.66 11.16
C LEU A 98 6.39 1.10 9.78
N TYR A 99 6.07 0.15 8.91
CA TYR A 99 5.55 0.41 7.57
C TYR A 99 4.07 0.84 7.57
N PHE A 100 3.21 0.17 8.34
CA PHE A 100 1.77 0.47 8.37
C PHE A 100 1.43 1.89 8.84
N PRO A 101 2.13 2.51 9.81
CA PRO A 101 2.01 3.94 10.12
C PRO A 101 2.29 4.85 8.93
N LEU A 102 3.30 4.55 8.12
CA LEU A 102 3.57 5.33 6.91
C LEU A 102 2.40 5.23 5.92
N ALA A 103 1.79 4.05 5.80
CA ALA A 103 0.59 3.87 4.98
C ALA A 103 -0.63 4.63 5.52
N ALA A 104 -0.81 4.72 6.85
CA ALA A 104 -1.86 5.52 7.48
C ALA A 104 -1.66 7.03 7.19
N VAL A 105 -0.44 7.54 7.34
CA VAL A 105 -0.10 8.94 7.02
C VAL A 105 -0.35 9.24 5.54
N ALA A 106 0.10 8.35 4.65
CA ALA A 106 -0.15 8.49 3.21
C ALA A 106 -1.66 8.48 2.88
N SER A 107 -2.45 7.65 3.57
CA SER A 107 -3.90 7.60 3.39
C SER A 107 -4.57 8.88 3.85
N TRP A 108 -4.16 9.46 4.97
CA TRP A 108 -4.69 10.74 5.46
C TRP A 108 -4.34 11.89 4.52
N LYS A 109 -3.11 11.92 4.00
CA LYS A 109 -2.70 12.86 2.96
C LYS A 109 -3.56 12.72 1.71
N GLY A 110 -3.70 11.50 1.19
CA GLY A 110 -4.52 11.24 0.00
C GLY A 110 -5.99 11.60 0.20
N PHE A 111 -6.54 11.36 1.40
CA PHE A 111 -7.88 11.77 1.77
C PHE A 111 -8.02 13.30 1.76
N ALA A 112 -7.07 14.05 2.32
CA ALA A 112 -7.07 15.50 2.25
C ALA A 112 -6.90 16.05 0.82
N GLU A 113 -6.06 15.41 0.00
CA GLU A 113 -5.85 15.76 -1.41
C GLU A 113 -7.09 15.51 -2.27
N LEU A 114 -7.93 14.53 -1.93
CA LEU A 114 -9.19 14.29 -2.64
C LEU A 114 -10.11 15.52 -2.64
N PHE A 115 -10.13 16.27 -1.53
CA PHE A 115 -10.95 17.49 -1.40
C PHE A 115 -10.22 18.75 -1.86
N THR A 116 -8.92 18.85 -1.59
CA THR A 116 -8.16 20.08 -1.85
C THR A 116 -7.56 20.14 -3.26
N ARG A 117 -7.23 18.98 -3.84
CA ARG A 117 -6.51 18.83 -5.12
C ARG A 117 -6.89 17.53 -5.85
N PRO A 118 -8.15 17.37 -6.30
CA PRO A 118 -8.68 16.09 -6.81
C PRO A 118 -7.94 15.50 -8.02
N PHE A 119 -7.20 16.32 -8.78
CA PHE A 119 -6.40 15.89 -9.94
C PHE A 119 -4.89 15.86 -9.67
N TYR A 120 -4.47 16.11 -8.43
CA TYR A 120 -3.07 16.03 -8.04
C TYR A 120 -2.71 14.58 -7.76
N TRP A 121 -1.56 14.16 -8.28
CA TRP A 121 -1.02 12.83 -8.08
C TRP A 121 0.48 12.94 -7.89
N ASP A 122 0.94 12.52 -6.71
CA ASP A 122 2.35 12.59 -6.33
C ASP A 122 3.13 11.46 -7.02
N LYS A 123 3.78 11.81 -8.14
CA LYS A 123 4.63 10.88 -8.88
C LYS A 123 6.00 10.88 -8.23
N THR A 124 6.42 9.72 -7.74
CA THR A 124 7.84 9.51 -7.48
C THR A 124 8.61 9.69 -8.78
N ALA A 125 9.71 10.44 -8.74
CA ALA A 125 10.55 10.64 -9.92
C ALA A 125 11.14 9.30 -10.36
N HIS A 126 10.60 8.72 -11.43
CA HIS A 126 11.09 7.47 -11.99
C HIS A 126 12.13 7.79 -13.07
N GLY A 127 13.40 7.51 -12.78
CA GLY A 127 14.44 7.33 -13.79
C GLY A 127 15.53 8.40 -13.86
N HIS A 128 16.63 8.17 -13.15
CA HIS A 128 17.96 8.25 -13.77
C HIS A 128 18.31 6.88 -14.37
N ALA A 129 17.41 6.29 -15.16
CA ALA A 129 17.79 5.14 -15.97
C ALA A 129 18.58 5.70 -17.16
N PRO A 130 19.84 5.29 -17.40
CA PRO A 130 20.55 5.71 -18.59
C PRO A 130 19.68 5.32 -19.78
N THR A 131 19.28 6.31 -20.57
CA THR A 131 18.51 6.11 -21.79
C THR A 131 19.19 4.99 -22.57
N ARG A 132 18.46 3.93 -22.94
CA ARG A 132 18.95 2.85 -23.82
C ARG A 132 19.24 3.37 -25.24
N ARG A 133 19.96 4.49 -25.39
CA ARG A 133 20.45 5.00 -26.67
C ARG A 133 21.78 4.39 -27.10
N ARG A 134 22.56 3.77 -26.19
CA ARG A 134 23.88 3.19 -26.54
C ARG A 134 23.86 1.77 -27.08
N ALA A 135 22.88 0.93 -26.74
CA ALA A 135 22.86 -0.45 -27.20
C ALA A 135 22.57 -0.55 -28.72
N GLY A 136 21.62 0.24 -29.25
CA GLY A 136 21.29 0.22 -30.68
C GLY A 136 22.39 0.75 -31.59
N GLN A 137 23.17 1.74 -31.13
CA GLN A 137 24.25 2.33 -31.93
C GLN A 137 25.45 1.40 -32.12
N ILE A 138 25.77 0.56 -31.13
CA ILE A 138 26.86 -0.42 -31.25
C ILE A 138 26.48 -1.53 -32.22
N TRP A 139 25.25 -2.06 -32.14
CA TRP A 139 24.76 -3.06 -33.09
C TRP A 139 24.63 -2.51 -34.51
N GLN A 140 24.21 -1.25 -34.69
CA GLN A 140 24.18 -0.62 -36.02
C GLN A 140 25.58 -0.41 -36.62
N ARG A 141 26.60 -0.15 -35.80
CA ARG A 141 28.01 -0.07 -36.25
C ARG A 141 28.60 -1.43 -36.58
N LEU A 142 28.25 -2.47 -35.82
CA LEU A 142 28.70 -3.85 -36.07
C LEU A 142 28.02 -4.50 -37.28
N LEU A 143 26.76 -4.16 -37.57
CA LEU A 143 25.99 -4.68 -38.71
C LEU A 143 26.26 -3.94 -40.03
N ARG A 144 26.99 -2.81 -40.00
CA ARG A 144 27.44 -2.08 -41.19
C ARG A 144 28.94 -1.71 -41.12
N PRO A 145 29.86 -2.69 -41.15
CA PRO A 145 31.27 -2.40 -41.31
C PRO A 145 31.49 -1.99 -42.77
N GLY A 146 31.50 -0.67 -43.07
CA GLY A 146 31.85 -0.17 -44.40
C GLY A 146 31.04 1.00 -44.97
N ALA A 147 30.14 1.64 -44.22
CA ALA A 147 29.58 2.92 -44.67
C ALA A 147 30.65 4.01 -44.50
N SER A 148 31.35 4.33 -45.58
CA SER A 148 32.27 5.46 -45.68
C SER A 148 31.59 6.75 -45.27
N GLU A 149 32.30 7.57 -44.50
CA GLU A 149 31.91 8.96 -44.23
C GLU A 149 31.69 9.67 -45.58
N PRO A 150 30.56 10.37 -45.79
CA PRO A 150 30.43 11.23 -46.95
C PRO A 150 31.44 12.36 -46.81
N GLN A 151 32.43 12.37 -47.71
CA GLN A 151 33.34 13.48 -47.88
C GLN A 151 32.52 14.74 -48.17
N THR A 152 32.64 15.73 -47.30
CA THR A 152 32.15 17.08 -47.51
C THR A 152 32.90 17.71 -48.69
N PRO A 153 32.22 18.14 -49.78
CA PRO A 153 32.89 18.90 -50.82
C PRO A 153 32.98 20.38 -50.43
N GLY A 154 34.21 20.91 -50.43
CA GLY A 154 34.53 22.34 -50.58
C GLY A 154 34.32 23.22 -49.36
#